data_AF-A0A3A8K7Q9-F1
#
_entry.id   AF-A0A3A8K7Q9-F1
#
_cell.length_a   1.000
_cell.length_b   1.000
_cell.length_c   1.000
_cell.angle_alpha   90.00
_cell.angle_beta   90.00
_cell.angle_gamma   90.00
#
_symmetry.space_group_name_H-M   'P 1'
#
loop_
_entity.id
_entity.type
_entity.pdbx_description
1 polymer ?
#
loop_
_entity_poly.entity_id
_entity_poly.type
_entity_poly.pdbx_seq_one_letter_code
_entity_poly.pdbx_strand_id
1 'polypeptide(L)'
;MAEGDLPATPVVDSPERVPGALALLGLLVFRPIDLHYRLREAGIRSPAGRIGQLWREQAEGGRAAGAFVARMLLLLVVLSPSITVLAGLGLRLMGVPMRGVYLVSAALCTAVGLVVALVSGLASGVLLGSLASVSMLAGLHAAAGGAFGPESGGGAAMTVGLCLGIVSGLSAGSIGGLASGRGPSVRNVQVAAIATSLVPMLVWSGASSVSFAGAVAASALVAFLMSAFRLPFYALEVLAQAVAYAVERFTGKPTLRWVPVRHHNLSYLPHPFLGRHLALAVRSRPAEVLAVADACLRSPGNILVGWPWVVEALERAHAQEAAAEPHA
;
A
#
# COMPACT_ATOMS: atom_id res chain seq x y z
N MET A 1 -16.29 -3.09 -30.56
CA MET A 1 -15.43 -2.30 -31.48
C MET A 1 -14.00 -2.52 -31.03
N ALA A 2 -13.16 -2.92 -31.98
CA ALA A 2 -11.80 -3.38 -31.75
C ALA A 2 -10.91 -2.28 -31.18
N GLU A 3 -10.14 -2.66 -30.17
CA GLU A 3 -9.08 -1.89 -29.53
C GLU A 3 -7.98 -1.69 -30.58
N GLY A 4 -8.01 -0.53 -31.23
CA GLY A 4 -7.07 -0.18 -32.28
C GLY A 4 -5.65 -0.09 -31.73
N ASP A 5 -4.74 -0.79 -32.42
CA ASP A 5 -3.30 -0.70 -32.31
C ASP A 5 -2.83 0.76 -32.23
N LEU A 6 -2.61 1.25 -31.01
CA LEU A 6 -1.64 2.31 -30.79
C LEU A 6 -0.26 1.69 -31.04
N PRO A 7 0.61 2.31 -31.85
CA PRO A 7 1.95 1.77 -32.10
C PRO A 7 2.63 1.55 -30.74
N ALA A 8 2.99 0.30 -30.46
CA ALA A 8 3.72 -0.08 -29.26
C ALA A 8 5.02 0.74 -29.25
N THR A 9 5.05 1.80 -28.45
CA THR A 9 6.29 2.51 -28.16
C THR A 9 7.32 1.46 -27.78
N PRO A 10 8.51 1.44 -28.40
CA PRO A 10 9.51 0.43 -28.10
C PRO A 10 9.77 0.50 -26.60
N VAL A 11 9.40 -0.56 -25.90
CA VAL A 11 9.53 -0.65 -24.45
C VAL A 11 11.02 -0.72 -24.17
N VAL A 12 11.61 0.43 -23.84
CA VAL A 12 13.05 0.53 -23.55
C VAL A 12 13.32 -0.17 -22.23
N ASP A 13 13.84 -1.39 -22.28
CA ASP A 13 14.28 -2.15 -21.11
C ASP A 13 15.45 -1.44 -20.44
N SER A 14 15.15 -0.72 -19.36
CA SER A 14 16.07 0.19 -18.66
C SER A 14 16.24 -0.27 -17.21
N PRO A 15 17.01 -1.35 -16.94
CA PRO A 15 17.11 -1.95 -15.61
C PRO A 15 17.67 -0.98 -14.55
N GLU A 16 18.50 -0.01 -14.95
CA GLU A 16 19.03 1.06 -14.11
C GLU A 16 17.95 2.03 -13.58
N ARG A 17 16.80 2.12 -14.25
CA ARG A 17 15.65 2.94 -13.80
C ARG A 17 14.83 2.25 -12.71
N VAL A 18 15.02 0.95 -12.49
CA VAL A 18 14.34 0.23 -11.40
C VAL A 18 14.86 0.79 -10.06
N PRO A 19 13.99 1.20 -9.12
CA PRO A 19 14.41 1.72 -7.82
C PRO A 19 15.19 0.69 -6.99
N GLY A 20 16.22 1.12 -6.25
CA GLY A 20 16.93 0.27 -5.28
C GLY A 20 16.00 -0.24 -4.17
N ALA A 21 16.39 -1.30 -3.44
CA ALA A 21 15.48 -2.01 -2.52
C ALA A 21 14.80 -1.11 -1.46
N LEU A 22 15.52 -0.20 -0.80
CA LEU A 22 14.92 0.72 0.18
C LEU A 22 13.99 1.76 -0.47
N ALA A 23 14.38 2.28 -1.63
CA ALA A 23 13.54 3.21 -2.39
C ALA A 23 12.27 2.49 -2.90
N LEU A 24 12.41 1.23 -3.32
CA LEU A 24 11.32 0.37 -3.73
C LEU A 24 10.35 0.10 -2.58
N LEU A 25 10.86 -0.19 -1.38
CA LEU A 25 10.05 -0.32 -0.17
C LEU A 25 9.32 0.98 0.16
N GLY A 26 10.02 2.13 0.14
CA GLY A 26 9.41 3.43 0.41
C GLY A 26 8.31 3.78 -0.59
N LEU A 27 8.54 3.54 -1.89
CA LEU A 27 7.53 3.74 -2.93
C LEU A 27 6.37 2.74 -2.80
N LEU A 28 6.65 1.49 -2.47
CA LEU A 28 5.61 0.47 -2.26
C LEU A 28 4.71 0.84 -1.07
N VAL A 29 5.31 1.29 0.03
CA VAL A 29 4.58 1.71 1.22
C VAL A 29 3.85 3.01 0.94
N PHE A 30 4.50 4.08 0.50
CA PHE A 30 3.87 5.40 0.48
C PHE A 30 3.32 5.85 -0.88
N ARG A 31 3.93 5.45 -2.00
CA ARG A 31 3.60 5.95 -3.36
C ARG A 31 3.44 4.82 -4.40
N PRO A 32 2.51 3.87 -4.18
CA PRO A 32 2.42 2.68 -5.03
C PRO A 32 1.96 2.99 -6.46
N ILE A 33 1.22 4.08 -6.66
CA ILE A 33 0.80 4.53 -7.99
C ILE A 33 2.01 5.06 -8.77
N ASP A 34 2.87 5.86 -8.14
CA ASP A 34 4.10 6.32 -8.80
C ASP A 34 5.07 5.17 -9.05
N LEU A 35 5.10 4.17 -8.16
CA LEU A 35 5.85 2.95 -8.40
C LEU A 35 5.36 2.26 -9.68
N HIS A 36 4.04 2.16 -9.89
CA HIS A 36 3.49 1.53 -11.08
C HIS A 36 3.95 2.24 -12.36
N TYR A 37 3.84 3.57 -12.41
CA TYR A 37 4.28 4.36 -13.58
C TYR A 37 5.80 4.26 -13.80
N ARG A 38 6.61 4.35 -12.73
CA ARG A 38 8.08 4.22 -12.85
C ARG A 38 8.51 2.84 -13.35
N LEU A 39 7.83 1.77 -12.93
CA LEU A 39 8.12 0.42 -13.39
C LEU A 39 7.72 0.24 -14.86
N ARG A 40 6.59 0.84 -15.30
CA ARG A 40 6.22 0.92 -16.72
C ARG A 40 7.25 1.67 -17.55
N GLU A 41 7.72 2.82 -17.08
CA GLU A 41 8.77 3.62 -17.72
C GLU A 41 10.13 2.91 -17.78
N ALA A 42 10.40 1.99 -16.84
CA ALA A 42 11.59 1.14 -16.85
C ALA A 42 11.48 -0.05 -17.81
N GLY A 43 10.32 -0.25 -18.42
CA GLY A 43 10.08 -1.27 -19.44
C GLY A 43 9.29 -2.50 -18.95
N ILE A 44 8.73 -2.46 -17.74
CA ILE A 44 7.95 -3.59 -17.21
C ILE A 44 6.49 -3.47 -17.68
N ARG A 45 6.04 -4.44 -18.48
CA ARG A 45 4.70 -4.49 -19.08
C ARG A 45 3.60 -4.63 -18.04
N SER A 46 3.84 -5.47 -17.03
CA SER A 46 2.84 -5.80 -16.01
C SER A 46 3.38 -5.69 -14.57
N PRO A 47 3.59 -4.47 -14.03
CA PRO A 47 4.17 -4.28 -12.69
C PRO A 47 3.33 -4.89 -11.56
N ALA A 48 2.02 -4.98 -11.75
CA ALA A 48 1.06 -5.61 -10.84
C ALA A 48 0.79 -7.09 -11.18
N GLY A 49 1.56 -7.66 -12.11
CA GLY A 49 1.44 -9.05 -12.52
C GLY A 49 1.83 -10.03 -11.42
N ARG A 50 1.43 -11.29 -11.61
CA ARG A 50 1.86 -12.38 -10.73
C ARG A 50 3.37 -12.61 -10.89
N ILE A 51 4.03 -13.18 -9.87
CA ILE A 51 5.46 -13.55 -9.97
C ILE A 51 5.75 -14.34 -11.25
N GLY A 52 4.91 -15.32 -11.59
CA GLY A 52 5.09 -16.13 -12.79
C GLY A 52 5.00 -15.35 -14.10
N GLN A 53 4.26 -14.23 -14.14
CA GLN A 53 4.21 -13.35 -15.31
C GLN A 53 5.50 -12.53 -15.43
N LEU A 54 5.99 -12.00 -14.30
CA LEU A 54 7.25 -11.24 -14.26
C LEU A 54 8.46 -12.13 -14.56
N TRP A 55 8.46 -13.38 -14.11
CA TRP A 55 9.49 -14.36 -14.49
C TRP A 55 9.43 -14.75 -15.95
N ARG A 56 8.23 -14.82 -16.54
CA ARG A 56 8.09 -15.06 -17.98
C ARG A 56 8.63 -13.88 -18.79
N GLU A 57 8.32 -12.66 -18.37
CA GLU A 57 8.85 -11.41 -18.94
C GLU A 57 10.39 -11.33 -18.82
N GLN A 58 10.95 -11.78 -17.69
CA GLN A 58 12.40 -11.95 -17.53
C GLN A 58 12.97 -13.00 -18.49
N ALA A 59 12.31 -14.15 -18.64
CA ALA A 59 12.74 -15.22 -19.55
C ALA A 59 12.68 -14.80 -21.03
N GLU A 60 11.77 -13.90 -21.39
CA GLU A 60 11.67 -13.25 -22.70
C GLU A 60 12.77 -12.18 -22.93
N GLY A 61 13.66 -11.94 -21.96
CA GLY A 61 14.81 -11.05 -22.08
C GLY A 61 14.71 -9.73 -21.31
N GLY A 62 13.63 -9.50 -20.56
CA GLY A 62 13.43 -8.26 -19.78
C GLY A 62 14.32 -8.19 -18.53
N ARG A 63 15.41 -7.41 -18.59
CA ARG A 63 16.34 -7.25 -17.47
C ARG A 63 15.74 -6.42 -16.33
N ALA A 64 14.92 -5.42 -16.63
CA ALA A 64 14.23 -4.62 -15.63
C ALA A 64 13.26 -5.48 -14.79
N ALA A 65 12.53 -6.40 -15.42
CA ALA A 65 11.64 -7.34 -14.73
C ALA A 65 12.42 -8.24 -13.76
N GLY A 66 13.56 -8.79 -14.18
CA GLY A 66 14.43 -9.60 -13.32
C GLY A 66 14.98 -8.81 -12.13
N ALA A 67 15.47 -7.58 -12.35
CA ALA A 67 15.96 -6.72 -11.27
C ALA A 67 14.87 -6.36 -10.26
N PHE A 68 13.66 -6.06 -10.74
CA PHE A 68 12.49 -5.81 -9.89
C PHE A 68 12.13 -7.03 -9.05
N VAL A 69 12.04 -8.22 -9.66
CA VAL A 69 11.70 -9.46 -8.95
C VAL A 69 12.76 -9.81 -7.91
N ALA A 70 14.05 -9.71 -8.23
CA ALA A 70 15.13 -9.98 -7.29
C ALA A 70 15.06 -9.07 -6.05
N ARG A 71 14.84 -7.77 -6.25
CA ARG A 71 14.74 -6.79 -5.16
C ARG A 71 13.47 -6.98 -4.32
N MET A 72 12.36 -7.31 -4.96
CA MET A 72 11.12 -7.65 -4.28
C MET A 72 11.24 -8.94 -3.46
N LEU A 73 11.88 -9.97 -4.00
CA LEU A 73 12.18 -11.20 -3.25
C LEU A 73 13.11 -10.93 -2.07
N LEU A 74 14.12 -10.06 -2.23
CA LEU A 74 14.99 -9.66 -1.13
C LEU A 74 14.20 -8.96 -0.01
N LEU A 75 13.29 -8.05 -0.34
CA LEU A 75 12.44 -7.40 0.66
C LEU A 75 11.49 -8.42 1.33
N LEU A 76 10.98 -9.38 0.59
CA LEU A 76 10.09 -10.40 1.13
C LEU A 76 10.80 -11.42 2.02
N VAL A 77 11.94 -11.94 1.58
CA VAL A 77 12.66 -13.07 2.20
C VAL A 77 13.64 -12.59 3.27
N VAL A 78 14.20 -11.38 3.16
CA VAL A 78 15.18 -10.87 4.13
C VAL A 78 14.55 -9.85 5.06
N LEU A 79 13.93 -8.80 4.51
CA LEU A 79 13.46 -7.69 5.34
C LEU A 79 12.28 -8.10 6.23
N SER A 80 11.29 -8.82 5.69
CA SER A 80 10.11 -9.24 6.46
C SER A 80 10.45 -10.09 7.70
N PRO A 81 11.23 -11.18 7.61
CA PRO A 81 11.63 -11.93 8.80
C PRO A 81 12.57 -11.13 9.70
N SER A 82 13.43 -10.26 9.15
CA SER A 82 14.29 -9.40 9.98
C SER A 82 13.47 -8.44 10.85
N ILE A 83 12.46 -7.76 10.28
CA ILE A 83 11.55 -6.89 11.02
C ILE A 83 10.82 -7.69 12.11
N THR A 84 10.40 -8.90 11.78
CA THR A 84 9.71 -9.79 12.72
C THR A 84 10.58 -10.16 13.91
N VAL A 85 11.82 -10.58 13.66
CA VAL A 85 12.78 -10.95 14.71
C VAL A 85 13.12 -9.74 15.57
N LEU A 86 13.34 -8.57 14.96
CA LEU A 86 13.61 -7.32 15.68
C LEU A 86 12.43 -6.89 16.55
N ALA A 87 11.20 -6.98 16.05
CA ALA A 87 10.00 -6.73 16.84
C ALA A 87 9.86 -7.74 17.99
N GLY A 88 10.13 -9.02 17.73
CA GLY A 88 10.18 -10.09 18.73
C GLY A 88 11.16 -9.79 19.86
N LEU A 89 12.35 -9.34 19.50
CA LEU A 89 13.38 -8.94 20.44
C LEU A 89 12.96 -7.71 21.24
N GLY A 90 12.38 -6.70 20.59
CA GLY A 90 11.86 -5.50 21.25
C GLY A 90 10.82 -5.81 22.31
N LEU A 91 9.84 -6.66 22.00
CA LEU A 91 8.85 -7.11 22.99
C LEU A 91 9.49 -7.87 24.15
N ARG A 92 10.47 -8.73 23.87
CA ARG A 92 11.21 -9.44 24.92
C ARG A 92 11.97 -8.47 25.84
N LEU A 93 12.58 -7.43 25.28
CA LEU A 93 13.26 -6.38 26.04
C LEU A 93 12.28 -5.56 26.90
N MET A 94 11.03 -5.40 26.46
CA MET A 94 9.96 -4.79 27.25
C MET A 94 9.36 -5.73 28.32
N GLY A 95 9.95 -6.91 28.54
CA GLY A 95 9.52 -7.86 29.57
C GLY A 95 8.37 -8.77 29.16
N VAL A 96 7.99 -8.79 27.87
CA VAL A 96 6.96 -9.72 27.38
C VAL A 96 7.57 -11.13 27.30
N PRO A 97 7.00 -12.14 27.98
CA PRO A 97 7.56 -13.49 28.03
C PRO A 97 7.42 -14.21 26.68
N MET A 98 8.48 -14.18 25.86
CA MET A 98 8.53 -14.81 24.54
C MET A 98 9.24 -16.20 24.61
N ARG A 99 8.49 -17.31 24.47
CA ARG A 99 8.96 -18.70 24.29
C ARG A 99 9.43 -18.96 22.85
N GLY A 100 10.30 -19.96 22.65
CA GLY A 100 10.93 -20.28 21.35
C GLY A 100 9.96 -20.64 20.21
N VAL A 101 8.75 -21.12 20.52
CA VAL A 101 7.68 -21.41 19.56
C VAL A 101 7.26 -20.14 18.78
N TYR A 102 7.45 -18.95 19.36
CA TYR A 102 7.04 -17.68 18.77
C TYR A 102 7.91 -17.22 17.60
N LEU A 103 9.19 -17.63 17.55
CA LEU A 103 10.06 -17.39 16.40
C LEU A 103 9.65 -18.28 15.22
N VAL A 104 9.18 -19.50 15.50
CA VAL A 104 8.73 -20.46 14.48
C VAL A 104 7.41 -20.00 13.85
N SER A 105 6.45 -19.51 14.64
CA SER A 105 5.18 -18.96 14.12
C SER A 105 5.39 -17.69 13.27
N ALA A 106 6.32 -16.84 13.69
CA ALA A 106 6.79 -15.68 12.93
C ALA A 106 7.35 -16.08 11.55
N ALA A 107 8.25 -17.07 11.53
CA ALA A 107 8.86 -17.59 10.30
C ALA A 107 7.83 -18.24 9.35
N LEU A 108 6.87 -19.00 9.90
CA LEU A 108 5.79 -19.60 9.13
C LEU A 108 4.89 -18.55 8.47
N CYS A 109 4.67 -17.41 9.11
CA CYS A 109 3.81 -16.38 8.53
C CYS A 109 4.50 -15.51 7.48
N THR A 110 5.82 -15.35 7.57
CA THR A 110 6.61 -14.89 6.42
C THR A 110 6.50 -15.85 5.23
N ALA A 111 6.48 -17.16 5.46
CA ALA A 111 6.29 -18.15 4.40
C ALA A 111 4.86 -18.11 3.81
N VAL A 112 3.83 -17.91 4.64
CA VAL A 112 2.45 -17.67 4.15
C VAL A 112 2.38 -16.37 3.33
N GLY A 113 3.02 -15.30 3.79
CA GLY A 113 3.14 -14.04 3.03
C GLY A 113 3.78 -14.25 1.65
N LEU A 114 4.79 -15.13 1.57
CA LEU A 114 5.43 -15.55 0.32
C LEU A 114 4.46 -16.32 -0.60
N VAL A 115 3.67 -17.25 -0.06
CA VAL A 115 2.64 -17.97 -0.84
C VAL A 115 1.59 -17.01 -1.40
N VAL A 116 1.15 -16.04 -0.60
CA VAL A 116 0.19 -15.04 -1.06
C VAL A 116 0.81 -14.09 -2.08
N ALA A 117 2.12 -13.80 -1.99
CA ALA A 117 2.88 -13.05 -3.00
C ALA A 117 2.84 -13.74 -4.37
N LEU A 118 2.95 -15.07 -4.39
CA LEU A 118 2.91 -15.89 -5.61
C LEU A 118 1.56 -15.81 -6.31
N VAL A 119 0.46 -15.72 -5.55
CA VAL A 119 -0.92 -15.77 -6.09
C VAL A 119 -1.49 -14.39 -6.42
N SER A 120 -1.21 -13.37 -5.59
CA SER A 120 -1.86 -12.05 -5.66
C SER A 120 -0.98 -10.91 -6.19
N GLY A 121 0.33 -11.12 -6.29
CA GLY A 121 1.32 -10.10 -6.71
C GLY A 121 2.47 -9.94 -5.71
N LEU A 122 3.67 -9.59 -6.18
CA LEU A 122 4.88 -9.47 -5.33
C LEU A 122 4.79 -8.32 -4.32
N ALA A 123 4.30 -7.18 -4.81
CA ALA A 123 4.11 -5.95 -4.06
C ALA A 123 3.10 -6.11 -2.92
N SER A 124 2.00 -6.84 -3.16
CA SER A 124 1.09 -7.23 -2.09
C SER A 124 1.82 -8.15 -1.13
N GLY A 125 2.33 -9.29 -1.59
CA GLY A 125 3.13 -10.26 -0.81
C GLY A 125 4.04 -9.71 0.29
N VAL A 126 4.88 -8.73 -0.06
CA VAL A 126 5.87 -8.11 0.86
C VAL A 126 5.20 -7.32 1.98
N LEU A 127 4.21 -6.49 1.67
CA LEU A 127 3.47 -5.73 2.68
C LEU A 127 2.71 -6.68 3.63
N LEU A 128 2.22 -7.80 3.09
CA LEU A 128 1.41 -8.80 3.80
C LEU A 128 2.20 -9.61 4.80
N GLY A 129 3.32 -10.20 4.36
CA GLY A 129 4.17 -11.00 5.23
C GLY A 129 4.68 -10.17 6.41
N SER A 130 4.98 -8.90 6.18
CA SER A 130 5.50 -7.98 7.19
C SER A 130 4.44 -7.61 8.23
N LEU A 131 3.24 -7.20 7.79
CA LEU A 131 2.17 -6.76 8.68
C LEU A 131 1.51 -7.93 9.43
N ALA A 132 1.28 -9.07 8.76
CA ALA A 132 0.75 -10.27 9.40
C ALA A 132 1.70 -10.73 10.52
N SER A 133 3.00 -10.72 10.26
CA SER A 133 4.02 -11.11 11.22
C SER A 133 4.05 -10.20 12.47
N VAL A 134 4.01 -8.88 12.29
CA VAL A 134 3.96 -7.91 13.41
C VAL A 134 2.64 -8.02 14.19
N SER A 135 1.51 -8.21 13.51
CA SER A 135 0.19 -8.30 14.15
C SER A 135 0.03 -9.54 15.04
N MET A 136 0.58 -10.69 14.65
CA MET A 136 0.62 -11.86 15.55
C MET A 136 1.50 -11.62 16.76
N LEU A 137 2.61 -10.91 16.57
CA LEU A 137 3.60 -10.69 17.60
C LEU A 137 3.09 -9.74 18.69
N ALA A 138 2.35 -8.70 18.31
CA ALA A 138 1.86 -7.66 19.23
C ALA A 138 0.46 -7.92 19.83
N GLY A 139 -0.51 -8.40 19.04
CA GLY A 139 -1.93 -8.36 19.45
C GLY A 139 -2.49 -9.67 19.97
N LEU A 140 -2.04 -10.79 19.40
CA LEU A 140 -2.79 -12.03 19.51
C LEU A 140 -2.24 -13.01 20.55
N HIS A 141 -0.94 -12.96 20.84
CA HIS A 141 -0.31 -13.87 21.79
C HIS A 141 -0.67 -13.56 23.25
N ALA A 142 -0.81 -12.29 23.62
CA ALA A 142 -1.25 -11.90 24.98
C ALA A 142 -2.70 -12.33 25.25
N ALA A 143 -3.58 -12.19 24.24
CA ALA A 143 -4.98 -12.56 24.37
C ALA A 143 -5.23 -14.08 24.23
N ALA A 144 -4.58 -14.75 23.26
CA ALA A 144 -4.76 -16.18 23.03
C ALA A 144 -4.07 -17.04 24.11
N GLY A 145 -2.91 -16.62 24.61
CA GLY A 145 -2.24 -17.31 25.73
C GLY A 145 -3.05 -17.25 27.03
N GLY A 146 -3.74 -16.13 27.27
CA GLY A 146 -4.66 -15.99 28.39
C GLY A 146 -5.97 -16.77 28.23
N ALA A 147 -6.50 -16.89 27.01
CA ALA A 147 -7.79 -17.53 26.75
C ALA A 147 -7.73 -19.06 26.58
N PHE A 148 -6.66 -19.60 25.99
CA PHE A 148 -6.55 -21.02 25.63
C PHE A 148 -5.53 -21.79 26.48
N GLY A 149 -4.74 -21.08 27.29
CA GLY A 149 -3.64 -21.67 28.03
C GLY A 149 -2.42 -22.00 27.15
N PRO A 150 -1.35 -22.50 27.78
CA PRO A 150 -0.04 -22.62 27.14
C PRO A 150 0.07 -23.69 26.05
N GLU A 151 -0.83 -24.68 26.01
CA GLU A 151 -0.74 -25.81 25.08
C GLU A 151 -1.47 -25.57 23.74
N SER A 152 -2.61 -24.88 23.76
CA SER A 152 -3.42 -24.60 22.56
C SER A 152 -3.30 -23.15 22.06
N GLY A 153 -2.70 -22.26 22.86
CA GLY A 153 -2.48 -20.86 22.47
C GLY A 153 -1.58 -20.69 21.24
N GLY A 154 -0.58 -21.57 21.05
CA GLY A 154 0.29 -21.54 19.87
C GLY A 154 -0.43 -21.89 18.57
N GLY A 155 -1.26 -22.94 18.61
CA GLY A 155 -2.09 -23.34 17.47
C GLY A 155 -3.15 -22.28 17.14
N ALA A 156 -3.79 -21.73 18.16
CA ALA A 156 -4.76 -20.65 17.97
C ALA A 156 -4.12 -19.41 17.33
N ALA A 157 -2.91 -19.04 17.79
CA ALA A 157 -2.18 -17.91 17.24
C ALA A 157 -1.77 -18.10 15.78
N MET A 158 -1.33 -19.32 15.41
CA MET A 158 -1.00 -19.67 14.04
C MET A 158 -2.22 -19.55 13.11
N THR A 159 -3.38 -20.08 13.53
CA THR A 159 -4.61 -20.03 12.72
C THR A 159 -5.07 -18.59 12.48
N VAL A 160 -5.06 -17.74 13.50
CA VAL A 160 -5.43 -16.33 13.29
C VAL A 160 -4.39 -15.60 12.45
N GLY A 161 -3.11 -15.89 12.64
CA GLY A 161 -2.04 -15.36 11.79
C GLY A 161 -2.24 -15.69 10.31
N LEU A 162 -2.62 -16.94 10.02
CA LEU A 162 -3.00 -17.38 8.68
C LEU A 162 -4.23 -16.63 8.16
N CYS A 163 -5.27 -16.50 8.98
CA CYS A 163 -6.47 -15.74 8.62
C CYS A 163 -6.11 -14.30 8.27
N LEU A 164 -5.43 -13.58 9.17
CA LEU A 164 -4.97 -12.20 8.98
C LEU A 164 -4.05 -12.04 7.76
N GLY A 165 -3.20 -13.03 7.47
CA GLY A 165 -2.38 -13.06 6.26
C GLY A 165 -3.21 -13.13 4.98
N ILE A 166 -4.22 -14.01 4.95
CA ILE A 166 -5.17 -14.14 3.82
C ILE A 166 -6.00 -12.86 3.66
N VAL A 167 -6.56 -12.35 4.77
CA VAL A 167 -7.30 -11.10 4.87
C VAL A 167 -6.52 -9.95 4.25
N SER A 168 -5.31 -9.74 4.77
CA SER A 168 -4.42 -8.68 4.34
C SER A 168 -4.17 -8.84 2.83
N GLY A 169 -3.96 -10.07 2.35
CA GLY A 169 -3.66 -10.39 0.95
C GLY A 169 -4.73 -10.00 -0.03
N LEU A 170 -5.97 -10.23 0.35
CA LEU A 170 -7.11 -9.86 -0.46
C LEU A 170 -7.31 -8.32 -0.49
N SER A 171 -7.01 -7.60 0.61
CA SER A 171 -6.96 -6.12 0.60
C SER A 171 -5.81 -5.54 -0.23
N ALA A 172 -4.61 -6.12 -0.15
CA ALA A 172 -3.49 -5.62 -0.94
C ALA A 172 -3.68 -5.91 -2.44
N GLY A 173 -4.31 -7.04 -2.78
CA GLY A 173 -4.74 -7.33 -4.15
C GLY A 173 -5.83 -6.38 -4.67
N SER A 174 -6.76 -5.92 -3.82
CA SER A 174 -7.74 -4.89 -4.20
C SER A 174 -7.09 -3.50 -4.38
N ILE A 175 -6.05 -3.18 -3.59
CA ILE A 175 -5.20 -1.99 -3.76
C ILE A 175 -4.32 -2.09 -5.03
N GLY A 176 -3.86 -3.29 -5.40
CA GLY A 176 -3.17 -3.52 -6.68
C GLY A 176 -4.07 -3.28 -7.89
N GLY A 177 -5.37 -3.63 -7.78
CA GLY A 177 -6.40 -3.28 -8.76
C GLY A 177 -6.59 -1.76 -8.90
N LEU A 178 -6.55 -1.03 -7.79
CA LEU A 178 -6.55 0.44 -7.76
C LEU A 178 -5.32 1.06 -8.42
N ALA A 179 -4.12 0.55 -8.11
CA ALA A 179 -2.87 1.00 -8.73
C ALA A 179 -2.80 0.71 -10.25
N SER A 180 -3.65 -0.20 -10.74
CA SER A 180 -3.83 -0.51 -12.16
C SER A 180 -4.96 0.28 -12.83
N GLY A 181 -5.57 1.26 -12.13
CA GLY A 181 -6.70 2.05 -12.63
C GLY A 181 -8.05 1.32 -12.68
N ARG A 182 -8.15 0.10 -12.13
CA ARG A 182 -9.37 -0.73 -12.19
C ARG A 182 -10.35 -0.51 -11.03
N GLY A 183 -10.09 0.48 -10.17
CA GLY A 183 -10.89 0.72 -8.96
C GLY A 183 -10.69 -0.38 -7.90
N PRO A 184 -11.23 -0.19 -6.67
CA PRO A 184 -11.33 -1.27 -5.72
C PRO A 184 -12.42 -2.20 -6.24
N SER A 185 -12.05 -3.41 -6.65
CA SER A 185 -13.03 -4.45 -6.95
C SER A 185 -13.86 -4.69 -5.69
N VAL A 186 -15.10 -4.21 -5.67
CA VAL A 186 -16.06 -4.46 -4.58
C VAL A 186 -16.13 -5.95 -4.29
N ARG A 187 -16.07 -6.78 -5.34
CA ARG A 187 -15.98 -8.24 -5.26
C ARG A 187 -14.75 -8.71 -4.45
N ASN A 188 -13.57 -8.14 -4.67
CA ASN A 188 -12.36 -8.56 -3.94
C ASN A 188 -12.41 -8.14 -2.47
N VAL A 189 -12.96 -6.95 -2.18
CA VAL A 189 -13.17 -6.47 -0.81
C VAL A 189 -14.22 -7.31 -0.09
N GLN A 190 -15.32 -7.67 -0.77
CA GLN A 190 -16.35 -8.55 -0.24
C GLN A 190 -15.83 -9.96 0.00
N VAL A 191 -15.09 -10.55 -0.95
CA VAL A 191 -14.47 -11.87 -0.78
C VAL A 191 -13.46 -11.85 0.37
N ALA A 192 -12.67 -10.77 0.50
CA ALA A 192 -11.81 -10.56 1.67
C ALA A 192 -12.63 -10.59 2.96
N ALA A 193 -13.63 -9.73 3.08
CA ALA A 193 -14.49 -9.62 4.26
C ALA A 193 -15.18 -10.95 4.62
N ILE A 194 -15.70 -11.67 3.63
CA ILE A 194 -16.33 -12.99 3.82
C ILE A 194 -15.29 -14.00 4.33
N ALA A 195 -14.11 -14.08 3.71
CA ALA A 195 -13.04 -14.97 4.17
C ALA A 195 -12.54 -14.59 5.58
N THR A 196 -12.42 -13.29 5.88
CA THR A 196 -12.01 -12.79 7.21
C THR A 196 -12.98 -13.22 8.32
N SER A 197 -14.27 -13.33 7.98
CA SER A 197 -15.34 -13.60 8.94
C SER A 197 -15.59 -15.10 9.08
N LEU A 198 -15.62 -15.83 7.97
CA LEU A 198 -15.98 -17.24 7.95
C LEU A 198 -14.85 -18.17 8.40
N VAL A 199 -13.59 -17.90 8.05
CA VAL A 199 -12.49 -18.83 8.37
C VAL A 199 -12.29 -18.96 9.89
N PRO A 200 -12.24 -17.88 10.70
CA PRO A 200 -12.21 -18.02 12.15
C PRO A 200 -13.46 -18.71 12.69
N MET A 201 -14.65 -18.36 12.19
CA MET A 201 -15.89 -19.01 12.66
C MET A 201 -15.88 -20.51 12.37
N LEU A 202 -15.38 -20.97 11.22
CA LEU A 202 -15.30 -22.39 10.87
C LEU A 202 -14.25 -23.16 11.68
N VAL A 203 -13.11 -22.53 11.98
CA VAL A 203 -12.04 -23.20 12.76
C VAL A 203 -12.43 -23.34 14.23
N TRP A 204 -13.18 -22.39 14.79
CA TRP A 204 -13.54 -22.37 16.21
C TRP A 204 -15.01 -22.67 16.52
N SER A 205 -15.84 -23.03 15.53
CA SER A 205 -17.26 -23.40 15.74
C SER A 205 -17.47 -24.73 16.46
N GLY A 206 -16.48 -25.62 16.43
CA GLY A 206 -16.57 -26.96 17.01
C GLY A 206 -16.35 -27.03 18.53
N ALA A 207 -15.89 -25.95 19.17
CA ALA A 207 -15.61 -25.91 20.60
C ALA A 207 -16.36 -24.75 21.25
N SER A 208 -16.51 -24.80 22.57
CA SER A 208 -17.16 -23.83 23.49
C SER A 208 -16.64 -22.37 23.44
N SER A 209 -16.00 -21.97 22.34
CA SER A 209 -15.28 -20.72 22.08
C SER A 209 -15.90 -19.88 20.95
N VAL A 210 -17.19 -20.02 20.66
CA VAL A 210 -17.88 -19.27 19.58
C VAL A 210 -17.78 -17.74 19.80
N SER A 211 -17.82 -17.29 21.05
CA SER A 211 -17.62 -15.88 21.41
C SER A 211 -16.22 -15.37 21.08
N PHE A 212 -15.18 -16.20 21.25
CA PHE A 212 -13.81 -15.88 20.88
C PHE A 212 -13.64 -15.83 19.35
N ALA A 213 -14.23 -16.79 18.63
CA ALA A 213 -14.21 -16.81 17.16
C ALA A 213 -14.81 -15.52 16.57
N GLY A 214 -15.95 -15.08 17.12
CA GLY A 214 -16.58 -13.82 16.73
C GLY A 214 -15.72 -12.59 17.05
N ALA A 215 -15.11 -12.53 18.24
CA ALA A 215 -14.24 -11.42 18.63
C ALA A 215 -12.97 -11.32 17.75
N VAL A 216 -12.37 -12.46 17.39
CA VAL A 216 -11.23 -12.51 16.48
C VAL A 216 -11.63 -12.06 15.08
N ALA A 217 -12.75 -12.57 14.55
CA ALA A 217 -13.27 -12.18 13.24
C ALA A 217 -13.56 -10.66 13.17
N ALA A 218 -14.24 -10.12 14.19
CA ALA A 218 -14.52 -8.69 14.28
C ALA A 218 -13.24 -7.84 14.35
N SER A 219 -12.27 -8.26 15.17
CA SER A 219 -10.99 -7.55 15.31
C SER A 219 -10.16 -7.61 14.02
N ALA A 220 -10.15 -8.75 13.35
CA ALA A 220 -9.51 -8.93 12.05
C ALA A 220 -10.13 -8.03 10.97
N LEU A 221 -11.46 -7.90 10.96
CA LEU A 221 -12.17 -7.01 10.05
C LEU A 221 -11.86 -5.54 10.33
N VAL A 222 -11.86 -5.11 11.60
CA VAL A 222 -11.51 -3.74 11.97
C VAL A 222 -10.04 -3.44 11.58
N ALA A 223 -9.12 -4.34 11.89
CA ALA A 223 -7.71 -4.20 11.52
C ALA A 223 -7.52 -4.13 10.00
N PHE A 224 -8.27 -4.95 9.25
CA PHE A 224 -8.31 -4.90 7.80
C PHE A 224 -8.79 -3.56 7.29
N LEU A 225 -9.91 -3.03 7.78
CA LEU A 225 -10.45 -1.74 7.35
C LEU A 225 -9.46 -0.61 7.67
N MET A 226 -8.91 -0.60 8.88
CA MET A 226 -7.90 0.38 9.30
C MET A 226 -6.65 0.36 8.40
N SER A 227 -6.20 -0.84 8.01
CA SER A 227 -5.02 -1.02 7.16
C SER A 227 -5.30 -0.75 5.68
N ALA A 228 -6.45 -1.18 5.17
CA ALA A 228 -6.86 -1.02 3.79
C ALA A 228 -7.12 0.45 3.45
N PHE A 229 -7.80 1.17 4.35
CA PHE A 229 -8.03 2.61 4.24
C PHE A 229 -6.89 3.46 4.82
N ARG A 230 -5.88 2.83 5.43
CA ARG A 230 -4.71 3.48 6.04
C ARG A 230 -5.07 4.61 7.00
N LEU A 231 -6.17 4.44 7.74
CA LEU A 231 -6.75 5.44 8.63
C LEU A 231 -5.75 5.99 9.68
N PRO A 232 -4.84 5.19 10.26
CA PRO A 232 -3.83 5.73 11.17
C PRO A 232 -2.91 6.77 10.52
N PHE A 233 -2.51 6.54 9.26
CA PHE A 233 -1.68 7.48 8.52
C PHE A 233 -2.47 8.73 8.14
N TYR A 234 -3.73 8.58 7.75
CA TYR A 234 -4.59 9.71 7.42
C TYR A 234 -4.72 10.71 8.57
N ALA A 235 -4.83 10.26 9.83
CA ALA A 235 -4.88 11.17 10.98
C ALA A 235 -3.60 12.03 11.09
N LEU A 236 -2.43 11.44 10.85
CA LEU A 236 -1.15 12.15 10.82
C LEU A 236 -1.05 13.08 9.61
N GLU A 237 -1.56 12.66 8.46
CA GLU A 237 -1.62 13.48 7.24
C GLU A 237 -2.51 14.70 7.43
N VAL A 238 -3.68 14.54 8.06
CA VAL A 238 -4.56 15.67 8.40
C VAL A 238 -3.85 16.66 9.31
N LEU A 239 -3.15 16.18 10.34
CA LEU A 239 -2.40 17.03 11.24
C LEU A 239 -1.27 17.77 10.51
N ALA A 240 -0.48 17.05 9.71
CA ALA A 240 0.60 17.61 8.92
C ALA A 240 0.08 18.65 7.91
N GLN A 241 -1.05 18.39 7.26
CA GLN A 241 -1.70 19.34 6.34
C GLN A 241 -2.19 20.59 7.07
N ALA A 242 -2.83 20.43 8.23
CA ALA A 242 -3.30 21.55 9.03
C ALA A 242 -2.13 22.43 9.51
N VAL A 243 -1.02 21.81 9.93
CA VAL A 243 0.20 22.51 10.32
C VAL A 243 0.82 23.23 9.13
N ALA A 244 0.96 22.57 7.97
CA ALA A 244 1.53 23.18 6.77
C ALA A 244 0.71 24.42 6.35
N TYR A 245 -0.61 24.28 6.28
CA TYR A 245 -1.52 25.38 5.97
C TYR A 245 -1.43 26.52 6.99
N ALA A 246 -1.43 26.21 8.30
CA ALA A 246 -1.33 27.21 9.36
C ALA A 246 -0.01 27.98 9.29
N VAL A 247 1.12 27.29 9.13
CA VAL A 247 2.43 27.92 9.01
C VAL A 247 2.47 28.86 7.82
N GLU A 248 2.00 28.45 6.64
CA GLU A 248 2.01 29.31 5.46
C GLU A 248 1.06 30.51 5.63
N ARG A 249 -0.13 30.28 6.20
CA ARG A 249 -1.10 31.35 6.44
C ARG A 249 -0.60 32.40 7.44
N PHE A 250 0.08 31.98 8.52
CA PHE A 250 0.49 32.90 9.59
C PHE A 250 1.90 33.46 9.42
N THR A 251 2.81 32.74 8.76
CA THR A 251 4.22 33.16 8.62
C THR A 251 4.58 33.58 7.19
N GLY A 252 3.70 33.33 6.21
CA GLY A 252 3.98 33.55 4.79
C GLY A 252 5.06 32.64 4.20
N LYS A 253 5.62 31.72 5.00
CA LYS A 253 6.65 30.79 4.51
C LYS A 253 6.04 29.74 3.60
N PRO A 254 6.67 29.42 2.46
CA PRO A 254 6.16 28.43 1.51
C PRO A 254 6.21 27.02 2.10
N THR A 255 5.05 26.42 2.37
CA THR A 255 4.95 25.06 2.92
C THR A 255 4.26 24.07 1.99
N LEU A 256 3.75 24.51 0.83
CA LEU A 256 3.07 23.66 -0.15
C LEU A 256 3.86 22.39 -0.56
N ARG A 257 5.20 22.43 -0.50
CA ARG A 257 6.08 21.27 -0.76
C ARG A 257 5.98 20.14 0.29
N TRP A 258 5.50 20.45 1.48
CA TRP A 258 5.38 19.52 2.61
C TRP A 258 3.98 18.89 2.70
N VAL A 259 3.07 19.25 1.80
CA VAL A 259 1.72 18.70 1.75
C VAL A 259 1.80 17.17 1.66
N PRO A 260 1.08 16.42 2.52
CA PRO A 260 1.16 14.96 2.57
C PRO A 260 0.83 14.27 1.24
N VAL A 261 -0.10 14.82 0.45
CA VAL A 261 -0.50 14.28 -0.86
C VAL A 261 0.67 14.13 -1.84
N ARG A 262 1.77 14.88 -1.66
CA ARG A 262 2.98 14.75 -2.50
C ARG A 262 3.84 13.54 -2.13
N HIS A 263 3.68 13.04 -0.91
CA HIS A 263 4.51 11.98 -0.33
C HIS A 263 3.72 10.69 -0.17
N HIS A 264 2.39 10.77 -0.14
CA HIS A 264 1.48 9.64 0.00
C HIS A 264 0.38 9.68 -1.06
N ASN A 265 0.34 8.68 -1.94
CA ASN A 265 -0.58 8.66 -3.09
C ASN A 265 -1.89 7.89 -2.82
N LEU A 266 -2.08 7.36 -1.60
CA LEU A 266 -3.23 6.52 -1.24
C LEU A 266 -4.06 7.13 -0.11
N SER A 267 -4.29 8.43 -0.16
CA SER A 267 -5.25 9.07 0.74
C SER A 267 -6.65 8.92 0.15
N TYR A 268 -7.51 8.13 0.81
CA TYR A 268 -8.90 7.87 0.40
C TYR A 268 -9.87 8.95 0.85
N LEU A 269 -9.51 9.71 1.88
CA LEU A 269 -10.30 10.80 2.40
C LEU A 269 -9.69 12.14 1.97
N PRO A 270 -10.52 13.15 1.67
CA PRO A 270 -10.04 14.46 1.26
C PRO A 270 -9.24 15.12 2.39
N HIS A 271 -8.11 15.74 2.08
CA HIS A 271 -7.38 16.49 3.08
C HIS A 271 -8.08 17.82 3.40
N PRO A 272 -8.35 18.10 4.68
CA PRO A 272 -8.92 19.38 5.06
C PRO A 272 -7.94 20.50 4.73
N PHE A 273 -8.47 21.67 4.38
CA PHE A 273 -7.72 22.89 4.06
C PHE A 273 -6.85 22.85 2.79
N LEU A 274 -6.67 21.71 2.12
CA LEU A 274 -5.82 21.59 0.93
C LEU A 274 -6.23 22.56 -0.19
N GLY A 275 -7.52 22.64 -0.52
CA GLY A 275 -8.01 23.58 -1.54
C GLY A 275 -7.74 25.05 -1.16
N ARG A 276 -7.88 25.40 0.12
CA ARG A 276 -7.56 26.76 0.62
C ARG A 276 -6.05 27.02 0.57
N HIS A 277 -5.23 26.02 0.85
CA HIS A 277 -3.76 26.12 0.78
C HIS A 277 -3.28 26.34 -0.65
N LEU A 278 -3.85 25.63 -1.63
CA LEU A 278 -3.59 25.84 -3.06
C LEU A 278 -4.00 27.26 -3.50
N ALA A 279 -5.17 27.72 -3.07
CA ALA A 279 -5.64 29.07 -3.38
C ALA A 279 -4.76 30.19 -2.79
N LEU A 280 -4.09 29.96 -1.65
CA LEU A 280 -3.12 30.90 -1.10
C LEU A 280 -1.86 31.00 -1.97
N ALA A 281 -1.40 29.88 -2.53
CA ALA A 281 -0.15 29.81 -3.27
C ALA A 281 -0.29 30.13 -4.77
N VAL A 282 -1.49 30.01 -5.37
CA VAL A 282 -1.66 30.06 -6.84
C VAL A 282 -1.09 31.31 -7.51
N ARG A 283 -1.28 32.49 -6.89
CA ARG A 283 -0.82 33.76 -7.49
C ARG A 283 0.70 33.93 -7.42
N SER A 284 1.35 33.35 -6.42
CA SER A 284 2.78 33.52 -6.20
C SER A 284 3.61 32.37 -6.78
N ARG A 285 3.09 31.14 -6.74
CA ARG A 285 3.80 29.91 -7.06
C ARG A 285 2.90 28.92 -7.82
N PRO A 286 2.47 29.25 -9.05
CA PRO A 286 1.57 28.40 -9.83
C PRO A 286 2.18 27.03 -10.15
N ALA A 287 3.50 26.95 -10.40
CA ALA A 287 4.18 25.68 -10.68
C ALA A 287 4.11 24.69 -9.49
N GLU A 288 4.24 25.18 -8.26
CA GLU A 288 4.10 24.32 -7.07
C GLU A 288 2.66 23.85 -6.88
N VAL A 289 1.68 24.73 -7.15
CA VAL A 289 0.25 24.39 -7.12
C VAL A 289 -0.05 23.29 -8.13
N LEU A 290 0.48 23.37 -9.35
CA LEU A 290 0.28 22.33 -10.37
C LEU A 290 0.96 21.02 -10.00
N ALA A 291 2.16 21.05 -9.40
CA ALA A 291 2.81 19.83 -8.91
C ALA A 291 2.00 19.14 -7.79
N VAL A 292 1.31 19.91 -6.93
CA VAL A 292 0.42 19.35 -5.92
C VAL A 292 -0.90 18.88 -6.53
N ALA A 293 -1.45 19.63 -7.49
CA ALA A 293 -2.69 19.27 -8.18
C ALA A 293 -2.53 17.96 -8.98
N ASP A 294 -1.40 17.77 -9.65
CA ASP A 294 -1.05 16.50 -10.31
C ASP A 294 -0.93 15.35 -9.30
N ALA A 295 -0.33 15.58 -8.13
CA ALA A 295 -0.31 14.58 -7.06
C ALA A 295 -1.73 14.25 -6.54
N CYS A 296 -2.62 15.24 -6.47
CA CYS A 296 -4.03 15.03 -6.12
C CYS A 296 -4.76 14.15 -7.14
N LEU A 297 -4.46 14.24 -8.43
CA LEU A 297 -5.06 13.37 -9.45
C LEU A 297 -4.70 11.90 -9.28
N ARG A 298 -3.54 11.63 -8.66
CA ARG A 298 -3.09 10.27 -8.32
C ARG A 298 -3.73 9.76 -7.02
N SER A 299 -4.28 10.62 -6.17
CA SER A 299 -4.83 10.26 -4.86
C SER A 299 -6.35 10.22 -4.89
N PRO A 300 -7.01 9.05 -4.69
CA PRO A 300 -8.45 8.90 -4.91
C PRO A 300 -9.33 9.87 -4.11
N GLY A 301 -8.98 10.17 -2.85
CA GLY A 301 -9.73 11.10 -2.00
C GLY A 301 -9.54 12.59 -2.34
N ASN A 302 -8.54 12.94 -3.15
CA ASN A 302 -8.14 14.34 -3.41
C ASN A 302 -8.34 14.76 -4.88
N ILE A 303 -8.77 13.87 -5.78
CA ILE A 303 -8.94 14.15 -7.21
C ILE A 303 -9.77 15.41 -7.44
N LEU A 304 -10.91 15.54 -6.76
CA LEU A 304 -11.82 16.68 -6.90
C LEU A 304 -11.20 18.02 -6.45
N VAL A 305 -10.19 17.98 -5.57
CA VAL A 305 -9.47 19.18 -5.11
C VAL A 305 -8.43 19.61 -6.13
N GLY A 306 -7.75 18.66 -6.79
CA GLY A 306 -6.72 18.93 -7.79
C GLY A 306 -7.26 19.28 -9.18
N TRP A 307 -8.35 18.63 -9.59
CA TRP A 307 -8.89 18.72 -10.96
C TRP A 307 -9.12 20.15 -11.46
N PRO A 308 -9.75 21.08 -10.71
CA PRO A 308 -9.99 22.43 -11.20
C PRO A 308 -8.70 23.18 -11.56
N TRP A 309 -7.62 22.97 -10.82
CA TRP A 309 -6.35 23.66 -11.06
C TRP A 309 -5.62 23.16 -12.31
N VAL A 310 -5.75 21.86 -12.61
CA VAL A 310 -5.18 21.26 -13.81
C VAL A 310 -5.94 21.71 -15.05
N VAL A 311 -7.28 21.71 -14.99
CA VAL A 311 -8.13 22.21 -16.09
C VAL A 311 -7.80 23.67 -16.39
N GLU A 312 -7.74 24.52 -15.37
CA GLU A 312 -7.43 25.94 -15.56
C GLU A 312 -6.01 26.16 -16.16
N ALA A 313 -5.04 25.30 -15.84
CA ALA A 313 -3.71 25.38 -16.45
C ALA A 313 -3.69 24.91 -17.91
N LEU A 314 -4.44 23.85 -18.25
CA LEU A 314 -4.60 23.38 -19.63
C LEU A 314 -5.31 24.41 -20.50
N GLU A 315 -6.36 25.06 -19.98
CA GLU A 315 -7.05 26.15 -20.68
C GLU A 315 -6.13 27.33 -20.95
N ARG A 316 -5.31 27.73 -19.97
CA ARG A 316 -4.29 28.78 -20.17
C ARG A 316 -3.24 28.38 -21.21
N ALA A 317 -2.77 27.13 -21.20
CA ALA A 317 -1.80 26.64 -22.16
C ALA A 317 -2.35 26.66 -23.59
N HIS A 318 -3.57 26.14 -23.80
CA HIS A 318 -4.24 26.19 -25.11
C HIS A 318 -4.46 27.63 -25.59
N ALA A 319 -4.86 28.55 -24.71
CA ALA A 319 -5.03 29.95 -25.07
C ALA A 319 -3.70 30.63 -25.47
N GLN A 320 -2.58 30.22 -24.84
CA GLN A 320 -1.24 30.71 -25.20
C GLN A 320 -0.77 30.14 -26.53
N GLU A 321 -1.02 28.85 -26.81
CA GLU A 321 -0.70 28.23 -28.10
C GLU A 321 -1.51 28.87 -29.24
N ALA A 322 -2.82 29.09 -29.04
CA ALA A 322 -3.68 29.75 -30.02
C ALA A 322 -3.29 31.23 -30.29
N ALA A 323 -2.70 31.90 -29.29
CA ALA A 323 -2.15 33.24 -29.46
C ALA A 323 -0.73 33.26 -30.06
N ALA A 324 -0.02 32.13 -30.00
CA ALA A 324 1.35 31.97 -30.48
C ALA A 324 1.44 31.49 -31.92
N GLU A 325 0.37 30.96 -32.52
CA GLU A 325 0.26 30.74 -33.97
C GLU A 325 0.07 32.09 -34.69
N PRO A 326 1.09 32.64 -35.37
CA PRO A 326 0.90 33.79 -36.24
C PRO A 326 0.28 33.28 -37.55
N HIS A 327 -0.69 34.02 -38.08
CA HIS A 327 -1.22 33.86 -39.43
C HIS A 327 -0.16 33.37 -40.43
N ALA A 328 -0.29 32.12 -40.86
CA ALA A 328 0.33 31.62 -42.09
C ALA A 328 -0.53 32.02 -43.29
#